data_AF-A0A968RAH5-F1
#
_entry.id   AF-A0A968RAH5-F1
#
_cell.length_a   1.000
_cell.length_b   1.000
_cell.length_c   1.000
_cell.angle_alpha   90.00
_cell.angle_beta   90.00
_cell.angle_gamma   90.00
#
_symmetry.space_group_name_H-M   'P 1'
#
loop_
_entity.id
_entity.type
_entity.pdbx_description
1 polymer ?
#
loop_
_entity_poly.entity_id
_entity_poly.type
_entity_poly.pdbx_seq_one_letter_code
_entity_poly.pdbx_strand_id
1 'polypeptide(L)'
;MRGVKTWQEAGISPEDARRMQNAADRTKQTIIVVGSRANGTSTPTSDWDYIMLGNSRQRHSARSSVPRGVTGGEINSLGRETGIDIFTGPLIPGEPHVIFEANLGQENESR
;
A
#
# COMPACT_ATOMS: atom_id res chain seq x y z
N MET A 1 -7.31 6.89 17.55
CA MET A 1 -7.60 6.41 16.18
C MET A 1 -7.84 4.90 16.26
N ARG A 2 -9.08 4.44 16.19
CA ARG A 2 -9.37 2.99 16.10
C ARG A 2 -9.05 2.56 14.66
N GLY A 3 -8.16 1.59 14.47
CA GLY A 3 -7.87 0.99 13.15
C GLY A 3 -6.44 1.16 12.63
N VAL A 4 -5.67 2.16 13.08
CA VAL A 4 -4.26 2.26 12.68
C VAL A 4 -3.48 1.10 13.28
N LYS A 5 -2.75 0.38 12.44
CA LYS A 5 -1.80 -0.66 12.84
C LYS A 5 -0.42 -0.36 12.29
N THR A 6 0.60 -0.76 13.03
CA THR A 6 1.94 -0.95 12.50
C THR A 6 1.96 -2.15 11.55
N TRP A 7 2.95 -2.19 10.65
CA TRP A 7 3.10 -3.33 9.74
C TRP A 7 3.38 -4.63 10.53
N GLN A 8 4.02 -4.55 11.69
CA GLN A 8 4.23 -5.68 12.61
C GLN A 8 2.91 -6.21 13.16
N GLU A 9 2.03 -5.34 13.66
CA GLU A 9 0.70 -5.74 14.19
C GLU A 9 -0.21 -6.32 13.10
N ALA A 10 0.01 -5.95 11.85
CA ALA A 10 -0.67 -6.50 10.69
C ALA A 10 -0.04 -7.83 10.19
N GLY A 11 1.09 -8.27 10.75
CA GLY A 11 1.79 -9.47 10.29
C GLY A 11 2.44 -9.33 8.91
N ILE A 12 2.67 -8.10 8.45
CA ILE A 12 3.36 -7.82 7.18
C ILE A 12 4.85 -8.13 7.36
N SER A 13 5.47 -8.79 6.38
CA SER A 13 6.89 -9.11 6.44
C SER A 13 7.75 -7.84 6.41
N PRO A 14 8.95 -7.85 7.05
CA PRO A 14 9.86 -6.71 6.95
C PRO A 14 10.25 -6.36 5.51
N GLU A 15 10.34 -7.35 4.62
CA GLU A 15 10.66 -7.13 3.22
C GLU A 15 9.52 -6.43 2.46
N ASP A 16 8.28 -6.87 2.67
CA ASP A 16 7.11 -6.23 2.06
C ASP A 16 6.92 -4.80 2.59
N ALA A 17 7.07 -4.60 3.91
CA ALA A 17 7.05 -3.27 4.51
C ALA A 17 8.12 -2.35 3.90
N ARG A 18 9.34 -2.85 3.67
CA ARG A 18 10.41 -2.11 2.99
C ARG A 18 10.04 -1.77 1.54
N ARG A 19 9.46 -2.71 0.79
CA ARG A 19 9.01 -2.46 -0.59
C ARG A 19 7.92 -1.39 -0.64
N MET A 20 7.00 -1.41 0.31
CA MET A 20 5.95 -0.40 0.48
C MET A 20 6.54 0.98 0.78
N GLN A 21 7.46 1.06 1.74
CA GLN A 21 8.16 2.31 2.06
C GLN A 21 8.93 2.86 0.86
N ASN A 22 9.70 2.02 0.16
CA ASN A 22 10.43 2.43 -1.04
C ASN A 22 9.49 2.94 -2.15
N ALA A 23 8.30 2.34 -2.29
CA ALA A 23 7.31 2.80 -3.25
C ALA A 23 6.74 4.17 -2.86
N ALA A 24 6.42 4.38 -1.58
CA ALA A 24 5.96 5.66 -1.04
C ALA A 24 7.01 6.76 -1.28
N ASP A 25 8.25 6.50 -0.90
CA ASP A 25 9.38 7.44 -1.05
C ASP A 25 9.62 7.79 -2.52
N ARG A 26 9.78 6.78 -3.39
CA ARG A 26 10.07 6.97 -4.81
C ARG A 26 8.98 7.76 -5.53
N THR A 27 7.72 7.57 -5.13
CA THR A 27 6.58 8.21 -5.78
C THR A 27 6.10 9.45 -5.05
N LYS A 28 6.72 9.80 -3.92
CA LYS A 28 6.38 10.96 -3.09
C LYS A 28 4.89 11.00 -2.76
N GLN A 29 4.34 9.86 -2.33
CA GLN A 29 2.94 9.74 -1.96
C GLN A 29 2.76 8.83 -0.75
N THR A 30 1.68 9.05 -0.01
CA THR A 30 1.23 8.11 1.01
C THR A 30 0.58 6.89 0.36
N ILE A 31 0.98 5.71 0.81
CA ILE A 31 0.37 4.43 0.45
C ILE A 31 -0.20 3.81 1.73
N ILE A 32 -1.48 3.47 1.71
CA ILE A 32 -2.18 2.89 2.85
C ILE A 32 -2.59 1.46 2.48
N VAL A 33 -2.16 0.48 3.25
CA VAL A 33 -2.65 -0.91 3.14
C VAL A 33 -3.95 -1.02 3.93
N VAL A 34 -4.96 -1.62 3.31
CA VAL A 34 -6.25 -1.92 3.94
C VAL A 34 -6.58 -3.41 3.78
N GLY A 35 -7.82 -3.80 4.07
CA GLY A 35 -8.31 -5.14 3.80
C GLY A 35 -7.65 -6.24 4.64
N SER A 36 -7.60 -7.46 4.10
CA SER A 36 -7.20 -8.66 4.85
C SER A 36 -5.76 -8.60 5.37
N ARG A 37 -4.86 -7.97 4.61
CA ARG A 37 -3.44 -7.76 4.95
C ARG A 37 -3.28 -6.80 6.12
N ALA A 38 -4.00 -5.68 6.11
CA ALA A 38 -4.00 -4.77 7.24
C ALA A 38 -4.69 -5.37 8.47
N ASN A 39 -5.72 -6.21 8.27
CA ASN A 39 -6.38 -6.87 9.40
C ASN A 39 -5.54 -8.00 10.03
N GLY A 40 -4.51 -8.51 9.33
CA GLY A 40 -3.71 -9.64 9.78
C GLY A 40 -4.42 -11.00 9.61
N THR A 41 -5.43 -11.05 8.74
CA THR A 41 -6.23 -12.25 8.45
C THR A 41 -5.95 -12.81 7.06
N SER A 42 -5.00 -12.24 6.32
CA SER A 42 -4.59 -12.68 4.99
C SER A 42 -3.89 -14.05 5.03
N THR A 43 -4.07 -14.83 3.96
CA THR A 43 -3.26 -16.01 3.69
C THR A 43 -2.09 -15.65 2.75
N PRO A 44 -1.11 -16.55 2.55
CA PRO A 44 0.02 -16.27 1.65
C PRO A 44 -0.40 -15.90 0.21
N THR A 45 -1.55 -16.39 -0.27
CA THR A 45 -2.03 -16.16 -1.63
C THR A 45 -2.90 -14.91 -1.77
N SER A 46 -3.41 -14.36 -0.66
CA SER A 46 -4.31 -13.20 -0.67
C SER A 46 -3.74 -12.04 -1.48
N ASP A 47 -4.61 -11.29 -2.11
CA ASP A 47 -4.33 -10.00 -2.72
C ASP A 47 -3.90 -8.94 -1.70
N TRP A 48 -3.59 -7.76 -2.24
CA TRP A 48 -3.27 -6.57 -1.47
C TRP A 48 -4.16 -5.41 -1.89
N ASP A 49 -4.83 -4.84 -0.90
CA ASP A 49 -5.68 -3.68 -1.06
C ASP A 49 -4.94 -2.41 -0.66
N TYR A 50 -4.88 -1.45 -1.57
CA TYR A 50 -4.18 -0.19 -1.36
C TYR A 50 -5.07 1.02 -1.59
N ILE A 51 -4.99 2.01 -0.70
CA ILE A 51 -5.37 3.39 -1.00
C ILE A 51 -4.08 4.17 -1.32
N MET A 52 -4.03 4.80 -2.48
CA MET A 52 -2.88 5.61 -2.90
C MET A 52 -3.30 7.07 -3.12
N LEU A 53 -2.72 8.00 -2.35
CA LEU A 53 -3.16 9.40 -2.32
C LEU A 53 -2.51 10.29 -3.39
N GLY A 54 -1.54 9.77 -4.15
CA GLY A 54 -0.91 10.49 -5.25
C GLY A 54 -1.81 10.60 -6.48
N ASN A 55 -1.38 11.40 -7.47
CA ASN A 55 -2.06 11.50 -8.76
C ASN A 55 -1.91 10.23 -9.62
N SER A 56 -2.61 10.17 -10.76
CA SER A 56 -2.62 8.98 -11.64
C SER A 56 -1.23 8.50 -12.06
N ARG A 57 -0.28 9.42 -12.31
CA ARG A 57 1.11 9.06 -12.64
C ARG A 57 1.82 8.43 -11.45
N GLN A 58 1.69 9.03 -10.26
CA GLN A 58 2.28 8.49 -9.04
C GLN A 58 1.70 7.11 -8.71
N ARG A 59 0.37 6.93 -8.81
CA ARG A 59 -0.29 5.64 -8.59
C ARG A 59 0.17 4.57 -9.58
N HIS A 60 0.18 4.90 -10.87
CA HIS A 60 0.69 4.00 -11.91
C HIS A 60 2.15 3.60 -11.62
N SER A 61 2.96 4.54 -11.16
CA SER A 61 4.34 4.27 -10.79
C SER A 61 4.45 3.39 -9.55
N ALA A 62 3.67 3.61 -8.50
CA ALA A 62 3.70 2.82 -7.27
C ALA A 62 3.19 1.38 -7.50
N ARG A 63 2.18 1.21 -8.36
CA ARG A 63 1.61 -0.09 -8.76
C ARG A 63 2.66 -1.13 -9.18
N SER A 64 3.77 -0.71 -9.78
CA SER A 64 4.82 -1.63 -10.23
C SER A 64 5.82 -2.01 -9.11
N SER A 65 5.80 -1.34 -7.96
CA SER A 65 6.77 -1.56 -6.87
C SER A 65 6.18 -2.21 -5.63
N VAL A 66 4.89 -1.99 -5.36
CA VAL A 66 4.23 -2.57 -4.19
C VAL A 66 4.15 -4.10 -4.27
N PRO A 67 4.07 -4.80 -3.13
CA PRO A 67 3.76 -6.23 -3.07
C PRO A 67 2.47 -6.60 -3.80
N ARG A 68 2.38 -7.86 -4.22
CA ARG A 68 1.22 -8.41 -4.93
C ARG A 68 0.88 -9.78 -4.36
N GLY A 69 -0.41 -10.11 -4.36
CA GLY A 69 -0.90 -11.44 -4.11
C GLY A 69 -0.67 -12.34 -5.31
N VAL A 70 -0.86 -13.64 -5.09
CA VAL A 70 -0.85 -14.64 -6.17
C VAL A 70 -2.22 -14.73 -6.83
N THR A 71 -3.28 -14.46 -6.06
CA THR A 71 -4.69 -14.51 -6.46
C THR A 71 -5.43 -13.29 -5.92
N GLY A 72 -6.56 -12.95 -6.53
CA GLY A 72 -7.40 -11.81 -6.19
C GLY A 72 -6.95 -10.50 -6.82
N GLY A 73 -7.58 -9.41 -6.38
CA GLY A 73 -7.37 -8.08 -6.92
C GLY A 73 -8.06 -7.82 -8.26
N GLU A 74 -7.73 -6.67 -8.84
CA GLU A 74 -8.28 -6.23 -10.12
C GLU A 74 -7.95 -7.21 -11.24
N ILE A 75 -8.87 -7.30 -12.21
CA ILE A 75 -8.66 -8.00 -13.47
C ILE A 75 -8.06 -7.05 -14.51
N ASN A 76 -6.92 -7.41 -15.10
CA ASN A 76 -6.31 -6.63 -16.17
C ASN A 76 -6.99 -6.87 -17.53
N SER A 77 -6.56 -6.13 -18.56
CA SER A 77 -7.11 -6.21 -19.92
C SER A 77 -6.95 -7.59 -20.59
N LEU A 78 -6.13 -8.48 -20.03
CA LEU A 78 -5.94 -9.86 -20.49
C LEU A 78 -6.81 -10.87 -19.70
N GLY A 79 -7.70 -10.40 -18.84
CA GLY A 79 -8.56 -11.26 -18.02
C GLY A 79 -7.84 -11.93 -16.86
N ARG A 80 -6.68 -11.42 -16.44
CA ARG A 80 -5.88 -12.01 -15.33
C ARG A 80 -5.95 -11.13 -14.09
N GLU A 81 -6.09 -11.79 -12.94
CA GLU A 81 -5.91 -11.20 -11.62
C GLU A 81 -4.54 -10.54 -11.48
N THR A 82 -4.50 -9.36 -10.89
CA THR A 82 -3.27 -8.58 -10.73
C THR A 82 -2.62 -8.74 -9.35
N GLY A 83 -3.32 -9.41 -8.44
CA GLY A 83 -2.93 -9.63 -7.05
C GLY A 83 -3.04 -8.37 -6.18
N ILE A 84 -3.62 -7.29 -6.70
CA ILE A 84 -3.76 -6.02 -6.00
C ILE A 84 -5.06 -5.32 -6.39
N ASP A 85 -5.62 -4.54 -5.47
CA ASP A 85 -6.63 -3.51 -5.75
C ASP A 85 -6.08 -2.13 -5.37
N ILE A 86 -6.24 -1.14 -6.25
CA ILE A 86 -5.85 0.25 -5.97
C ILE A 86 -7.08 1.14 -5.97
N PHE A 87 -7.45 1.59 -4.78
CA PHE A 87 -8.58 2.49 -4.55
C PHE A 87 -8.14 3.96 -4.61
N THR A 88 -9.05 4.79 -5.11
CA THR A 88 -8.98 6.25 -5.02
C THR A 88 -10.15 6.74 -4.19
N GLY A 89 -9.91 7.18 -2.96
CA GLY A 89 -10.97 7.61 -2.06
C GLY A 89 -10.49 7.78 -0.62
N PRO A 90 -11.34 8.31 0.26
CA PRO A 90 -11.02 8.44 1.67
C PRO A 90 -10.93 7.06 2.33
N LEU A 91 -10.07 6.96 3.34
CA LEU A 91 -10.04 5.80 4.23
C LEU A 91 -11.35 5.71 5.02
N ILE A 92 -11.92 4.50 5.11
CA ILE A 92 -13.14 4.25 5.89
C ILE A 92 -12.81 4.33 7.39
N PRO A 93 -13.48 5.20 8.17
CA PRO A 93 -13.18 5.35 9.59
C PRO A 93 -13.37 4.04 10.37
N GLY A 94 -12.36 3.68 11.17
CA GLY A 94 -12.41 2.52 12.05
C GLY A 94 -11.90 1.21 11.42
N GLU A 95 -11.68 1.18 10.11
CA GLU A 95 -11.14 -0.01 9.46
C GLU A 95 -9.63 -0.19 9.76
N PRO A 96 -9.16 -1.45 9.91
CA PRO A 96 -7.74 -1.75 10.01
C PRO A 96 -6.95 -1.23 8.81
N HIS A 97 -5.89 -0.49 9.06
CA HIS A 97 -5.03 0.04 8.01
C HIS A 97 -3.59 0.23 8.48
N VAL A 98 -2.65 0.16 7.54
CA VAL A 98 -1.21 0.41 7.76
C VAL A 98 -0.76 1.53 6.83
N ILE A 99 -0.15 2.57 7.37
CA ILE A 99 0.23 3.77 6.62
C ILE A 99 1.73 3.77 6.35
N PHE A 100 2.10 3.98 5.08
CA PHE A 100 3.47 4.25 4.64
C PHE A 100 3.52 5.66 4.05
N GLU A 101 4.09 6.59 4.80
CA GLU A 101 4.28 7.98 4.37
C GLU A 101 5.64 8.14 3.69
N ALA A 102 5.71 8.99 2.66
CA ALA A 102 6.96 9.24 1.96
C ALA A 102 7.94 10.02 2.85
N ASN A 103 9.16 9.51 3.00
CA ASN A 103 10.27 10.21 3.62
C ASN A 103 10.85 11.21 2.62
N LEU A 104 10.35 12.45 2.63
CA LEU A 104 10.76 13.46 1.64
C LEU A 104 12.18 14.02 1.86
N GLY A 105 12.89 13.54 2.88
CA GLY A 105 14.10 14.19 3.39
C GLY A 105 13.74 15.54 4.03
N GLN A 106 14.45 15.96 5.07
CA GLN A 106 14.42 17.39 5.38
C GLN A 106 15.07 18.09 4.20
N GLU A 107 14.33 18.98 3.53
CA GLU A 107 14.93 19.92 2.59
C GLU A 107 16.04 20.62 3.37
N ASN A 108 17.31 20.33 3.03
CA ASN A 108 18.43 21.07 3.56
C ASN A 108 18.24 22.52 3.10
N GLU A 109 17.65 23.36 3.96
CA GLU A 109 17.69 24.80 3.86
C GLU A 109 19.17 25.17 3.73
N SER A 110 19.56 25.44 2.49
CA SER A 110 20.93 25.79 2.14
C SER A 110 21.19 27.17 2.74
N ARG A 111 22.07 27.20 3.75
CA ARG A 111 22.70 28.43 4.25
C ARG A 111 23.73 28.96 3.26
#